data_AF-A0A7J8AK84-F1
#
_entry.id   AF-A0A7J8AK84-F1
#
_cell.length_a   1.000
_cell.length_b   1.000
_cell.length_c   1.000
_cell.angle_alpha   90.00
_cell.angle_beta   90.00
_cell.angle_gamma   90.00
#
_symmetry.space_group_name_H-M   'P 1'
#
loop_
_entity.id
_entity.type
_entity.pdbx_description
1 polymer ?
#
loop_
_entity_poly.entity_id
_entity_poly.type
_entity_poly.pdbx_seq_one_letter_code
_entity_poly.pdbx_strand_id
1 'polypeptide(L)'
;METNNFPEVCPHEHLPGVLCCASISPHKENIKEGNTYKIAIPDFGTGAMENWGLITYRETNLLYDPLESASSNKQRVATVVAHELVHQWFGNTVTMDWWEDLWLNEGFASFFEFLGVNHAEGDWQMRDQMLLEDVLPVQEDDSLMSSHPIVVTVSNPAEITSAFDGISYSKGASILRMIEDWITPANFQKGCQASNLPVKEVMDTWTKQMGYPVLDVTDMKNIKQKRFLLDPKANPSLPHSELGYTWNIPVKWSEDSGSSITFYNRSETGGISLKPPNSGNGFLKINPDHIGFYRVNYEVSTWDLIITSLSSNHTGFSSADRASFIDDAFALARAQLLDYKVALNLTKYLKMEKDFLPWQRVISAVTYIISMFEDDKDLYPVIEEYFRGQVKPVADALAWDDTGDHLTKLLRASVLGLACKVGDKEALGNASQLFQQWLTGTVRIPVNLRLLVYRYGMQNSGNEASWNYTLDQYQKTPLAQEKEKLLYALASIKNVTLLSRYLDLLKDSNLIKSQDVFTVIRYISYNSYGKSMAWNWIQLNWEYLVNRFTLNDRTLGRIVTIAEPFNTELQLWQMESFFKKYPEAGAGEKPRQQALETVKNNIEWLKQNRKSISEWFLALPRSG
;
A
#
# COMPACT_ATOMS: atom_id res chain seq x y z
N MET A 1 -51.19 -32.18 -7.82
CA MET A 1 -51.58 -32.19 -9.25
C MET A 1 -52.04 -30.77 -9.53
N GLU A 2 -51.39 -29.93 -10.32
CA GLU A 2 -50.59 -30.15 -11.51
C GLU A 2 -49.39 -29.20 -11.54
N THR A 3 -48.33 -29.67 -12.18
CA THR A 3 -47.16 -28.95 -12.65
C THR A 3 -47.52 -27.98 -13.76
N ASN A 4 -46.98 -26.75 -13.76
CA ASN A 4 -46.81 -25.97 -14.98
C ASN A 4 -45.43 -25.31 -14.99
N ASN A 5 -44.66 -25.72 -16.01
CA ASN A 5 -43.31 -25.27 -16.37
C ASN A 5 -43.30 -23.82 -16.85
N PHE A 6 -42.26 -23.06 -16.49
CA PHE A 6 -41.72 -21.99 -17.33
C PHE A 6 -40.27 -22.35 -17.72
N PRO A 7 -39.83 -22.04 -18.95
CA PRO A 7 -38.62 -22.63 -19.52
C PRO A 7 -37.35 -21.91 -19.03
N GLU A 8 -36.38 -22.68 -18.56
CA GLU A 8 -34.98 -22.28 -18.54
C GLU A 8 -34.48 -22.23 -19.99
N VAL A 9 -34.03 -21.06 -20.42
CA VAL A 9 -33.24 -20.90 -21.64
C VAL A 9 -31.97 -20.14 -21.28
N CYS A 10 -30.93 -20.87 -20.91
CA CYS A 10 -29.55 -20.42 -21.04
C CYS A 10 -29.03 -20.88 -22.40
N PRO A 11 -28.57 -20.00 -23.31
CA PRO A 11 -27.83 -20.43 -24.48
C PRO A 11 -26.44 -20.90 -24.06
N HIS A 12 -26.12 -22.14 -24.42
CA HIS A 12 -24.75 -22.65 -24.45
C HIS A 12 -23.92 -21.86 -25.46
N GLU A 13 -22.73 -21.38 -25.06
CA GLU A 13 -21.44 -21.72 -25.70
C GLU A 13 -20.25 -20.97 -25.06
N HIS A 14 -19.27 -21.77 -24.62
CA HIS A 14 -17.83 -21.49 -24.42
C HIS A 14 -17.35 -20.17 -23.76
N LEU A 15 -17.22 -20.18 -22.43
CA LEU A 15 -16.18 -19.47 -21.66
C LEU A 15 -15.93 -20.23 -20.34
N PRO A 16 -14.70 -20.67 -20.01
CA PRO A 16 -14.39 -21.18 -18.68
C PRO A 16 -14.16 -19.99 -17.74
N GLY A 17 -14.96 -19.86 -16.67
CA GLY A 17 -14.66 -18.93 -15.57
C GLY A 17 -15.76 -17.96 -15.11
N VAL A 18 -17.05 -18.25 -15.29
CA VAL A 18 -18.13 -17.41 -14.73
C VAL A 18 -18.87 -18.17 -13.63
N LEU A 19 -18.69 -17.77 -12.36
CA LEU A 19 -19.58 -18.16 -11.28
C LEU A 19 -20.81 -17.26 -11.31
N CYS A 20 -21.97 -17.80 -11.72
CA CYS A 20 -23.25 -17.17 -11.46
C CYS A 20 -23.65 -17.39 -9.99
N CYS A 21 -24.10 -16.33 -9.32
CA CYS A 21 -24.74 -16.40 -8.01
C CYS A 21 -26.02 -17.26 -8.09
N ALA A 22 -25.97 -18.49 -7.59
CA ALA A 22 -27.15 -19.28 -7.29
C ALA A 22 -27.69 -18.89 -5.90
N SER A 23 -28.96 -18.48 -5.84
CA SER A 23 -29.73 -18.35 -4.61
C SER A 23 -29.78 -19.70 -3.90
N ILE A 24 -29.25 -19.80 -2.68
CA ILE A 24 -29.24 -21.05 -1.93
C ILE A 24 -30.66 -21.34 -1.42
N SER A 25 -31.38 -22.22 -2.13
CA SER A 25 -32.49 -23.01 -1.56
C SER A 25 -31.89 -24.08 -0.62
N PRO A 26 -32.55 -24.47 0.48
CA PRO A 26 -32.01 -25.45 1.42
C PRO A 26 -32.12 -26.88 0.86
N HIS A 27 -31.40 -27.16 -0.23
CA HIS A 27 -31.09 -28.51 -0.63
C HIS A 27 -29.72 -28.89 -0.05
N LYS A 28 -29.73 -29.94 0.76
CA LYS A 28 -28.53 -30.61 1.27
C LYS A 28 -27.68 -31.10 0.08
N GLU A 29 -26.80 -30.26 -0.44
CA GLU A 29 -25.69 -30.74 -1.24
C GLU A 29 -24.67 -31.34 -0.27
N ASN A 30 -24.46 -32.66 -0.41
CA ASN A 30 -23.49 -33.40 0.37
C ASN A 30 -22.09 -32.84 0.08
N ILE A 31 -21.44 -32.27 1.09
CA ILE A 31 -20.01 -31.95 1.09
C ILE A 31 -19.27 -33.24 0.75
N LYS A 32 -18.61 -33.27 -0.42
CA LYS A 32 -17.83 -34.45 -0.87
C LYS A 32 -16.42 -34.35 -0.31
N GLU A 33 -15.92 -35.44 0.26
CA GLU A 33 -14.51 -35.55 0.67
C GLU A 33 -13.59 -35.26 -0.52
N GLY A 34 -12.55 -34.45 -0.32
CA GLY A 34 -11.56 -34.08 -1.34
C GLY A 34 -11.83 -32.78 -2.12
N ASN A 35 -12.92 -32.06 -1.85
CA ASN A 35 -13.22 -30.78 -2.48
C ASN A 35 -12.77 -29.57 -1.64
N THR A 36 -12.36 -28.48 -2.30
CA THR A 36 -12.14 -27.17 -1.67
C THR A 36 -13.30 -26.23 -1.99
N TYR A 37 -13.95 -25.70 -0.95
CA TYR A 37 -15.04 -24.74 -1.05
C TYR A 37 -14.56 -23.32 -0.71
N LYS A 38 -15.22 -22.32 -1.31
CA LYS A 38 -15.01 -20.89 -1.04
C LYS A 38 -16.36 -20.24 -0.78
N ILE A 39 -16.49 -19.45 0.28
CA ILE A 39 -17.75 -18.80 0.65
C ILE A 39 -17.53 -17.36 1.11
N ALA A 40 -18.37 -16.43 0.66
CA ALA A 40 -18.41 -15.06 1.17
C ALA A 40 -19.38 -14.98 2.35
N ILE A 41 -18.89 -14.53 3.51
CA ILE A 41 -19.70 -14.30 4.72
C ILE A 41 -20.17 -12.84 4.74
N PRO A 42 -21.47 -12.54 4.89
CA PRO A 42 -21.97 -11.17 4.74
C PRO A 42 -21.43 -10.13 5.73
N ASP A 43 -21.06 -10.54 6.95
CA ASP A 43 -20.35 -9.70 7.93
C ASP A 43 -19.16 -10.53 8.46
N PHE A 44 -17.95 -10.15 8.07
CA PHE A 44 -16.71 -10.90 8.27
C PHE A 44 -15.58 -9.98 8.72
N GLY A 45 -14.96 -10.30 9.86
CA GLY A 45 -14.03 -9.41 10.55
C GLY A 45 -12.66 -9.21 9.88
N THR A 46 -12.27 -10.09 8.95
CA THR A 46 -10.99 -10.03 8.23
C THR A 46 -11.22 -9.96 6.70
N GLY A 47 -10.14 -9.97 5.92
CA GLY A 47 -10.23 -10.03 4.46
C GLY A 47 -10.72 -11.39 3.97
N ALA A 48 -10.08 -12.45 4.44
CA ALA A 48 -10.39 -13.86 4.21
C ALA A 48 -9.78 -14.71 5.35
N MET A 49 -10.01 -16.02 5.33
CA MET A 49 -9.43 -17.01 6.24
C MET A 49 -9.39 -18.39 5.57
N GLU A 50 -8.23 -19.03 5.67
CA GLU A 50 -7.77 -20.19 4.91
C GLU A 50 -8.27 -21.55 5.43
N ASN A 51 -9.40 -21.60 6.13
CA ASN A 51 -9.85 -22.83 6.80
C ASN A 51 -9.86 -24.02 5.81
N TRP A 52 -9.16 -25.10 6.16
CA TRP A 52 -8.83 -26.16 5.21
C TRP A 52 -10.09 -26.80 4.61
N GLY A 53 -10.24 -26.67 3.29
CA GLY A 53 -11.39 -27.18 2.55
C GLY A 53 -12.64 -26.28 2.55
N LEU A 54 -12.67 -25.20 3.35
CA LEU A 54 -13.75 -24.21 3.37
C LEU A 54 -13.21 -22.80 3.64
N ILE A 55 -12.68 -22.17 2.61
CA ILE A 55 -12.09 -20.84 2.72
C ILE A 55 -13.21 -19.79 2.82
N THR A 56 -13.16 -18.93 3.84
CA THR A 56 -14.16 -17.88 4.08
C THR A 56 -13.62 -16.52 3.67
N TYR A 57 -14.46 -15.71 3.03
CA TYR A 57 -14.09 -14.39 2.51
C TYR A 57 -15.04 -13.31 2.99
N ARG A 58 -14.55 -12.07 3.06
CA ARG A 58 -15.41 -10.90 2.91
C ARG A 58 -15.89 -10.80 1.47
N GLU A 59 -17.14 -10.36 1.26
CA GLU A 59 -17.75 -10.25 -0.09
C GLU A 59 -16.86 -9.47 -1.08
N THR A 60 -16.20 -8.39 -0.65
CA THR A 60 -15.32 -7.56 -1.50
C THR A 60 -14.10 -8.29 -2.06
N ASN A 61 -13.66 -9.38 -1.41
CA ASN A 61 -12.48 -10.16 -1.79
C ASN A 61 -12.81 -11.46 -2.54
N LEU A 62 -14.08 -11.73 -2.84
CA LEU A 62 -14.50 -12.94 -3.59
C LEU A 62 -15.47 -12.62 -4.74
N LEU A 63 -16.44 -11.74 -4.51
CA LEU A 63 -17.51 -11.46 -5.47
C LEU A 63 -17.10 -10.31 -6.39
N TYR A 64 -17.09 -10.57 -7.70
CA TYR A 64 -16.71 -9.62 -8.74
C TYR A 64 -17.80 -9.57 -9.82
N ASP A 65 -18.21 -8.36 -10.21
CA ASP A 65 -19.14 -8.13 -11.32
C ASP A 65 -18.42 -7.36 -12.43
N PRO A 66 -18.18 -7.93 -13.61
CA PRO A 66 -17.45 -7.26 -14.69
C PRO A 66 -18.12 -5.99 -15.23
N LEU A 67 -19.41 -5.79 -14.98
CA LEU A 67 -20.14 -4.61 -15.41
C LEU A 67 -20.10 -3.47 -14.39
N GLU A 68 -19.74 -3.76 -13.14
CA GLU A 68 -19.87 -2.83 -12.01
C GLU A 68 -18.55 -2.66 -11.20
N SER A 69 -17.67 -3.66 -11.23
CA SER A 69 -16.42 -3.73 -10.47
C SER A 69 -15.21 -3.24 -11.29
N ALA A 70 -14.35 -2.45 -10.65
CA ALA A 70 -13.15 -1.89 -11.27
C ALA A 70 -12.06 -2.96 -11.52
N SER A 71 -11.07 -2.64 -12.35
CA SER A 71 -9.86 -3.47 -12.53
C SER A 71 -9.13 -3.69 -11.21
N SER A 72 -9.07 -2.67 -10.32
CA SER A 72 -8.51 -2.83 -8.98
C SER A 72 -9.27 -3.83 -8.12
N ASN A 73 -10.59 -3.92 -8.29
CA ASN A 73 -11.40 -4.94 -7.62
C ASN A 73 -11.13 -6.33 -8.19
N LYS A 74 -11.00 -6.47 -9.52
CA LYS A 74 -10.63 -7.73 -10.17
C LYS A 74 -9.28 -8.23 -9.65
N GLN A 75 -8.28 -7.34 -9.58
CA GLN A 75 -6.96 -7.68 -9.05
C GLN A 75 -7.03 -8.07 -7.58
N ARG A 76 -7.75 -7.31 -6.74
CA ARG A 76 -7.92 -7.66 -5.33
C ARG A 76 -8.51 -9.06 -5.13
N VAL A 77 -9.56 -9.41 -5.87
CA VAL A 77 -10.16 -10.75 -5.80
C VAL A 77 -9.16 -11.83 -6.23
N ALA A 78 -8.50 -11.65 -7.37
CA ALA A 78 -7.52 -12.61 -7.87
C ALA A 78 -6.37 -12.85 -6.86
N THR A 79 -5.83 -11.76 -6.31
CA THR A 79 -4.74 -11.81 -5.32
C THR A 79 -5.17 -12.50 -4.03
N VAL A 80 -6.29 -12.10 -3.42
CA VAL A 80 -6.74 -12.75 -2.17
C VAL A 80 -7.12 -14.21 -2.43
N VAL A 81 -7.75 -14.54 -3.56
CA VAL A 81 -8.01 -15.95 -3.90
C VAL A 81 -6.72 -16.75 -4.03
N ALA A 82 -5.67 -16.20 -4.66
CA ALA A 82 -4.38 -16.85 -4.77
C ALA A 82 -3.71 -17.00 -3.39
N HIS A 83 -3.73 -15.95 -2.56
CA HIS A 83 -3.23 -15.96 -1.18
C HIS A 83 -3.80 -17.12 -0.36
N GLU A 84 -5.13 -17.23 -0.29
CA GLU A 84 -5.79 -18.30 0.46
C GLU A 84 -5.55 -19.71 -0.12
N LEU A 85 -5.30 -19.79 -1.43
CA LEU A 85 -4.93 -21.06 -2.06
C LEU A 85 -3.51 -21.48 -1.68
N VAL A 86 -2.56 -20.54 -1.55
CA VAL A 86 -1.20 -20.84 -1.09
C VAL A 86 -1.23 -21.45 0.31
N HIS A 87 -2.09 -20.94 1.19
CA HIS A 87 -2.21 -21.44 2.55
C HIS A 87 -2.56 -22.93 2.64
N GLN A 88 -3.21 -23.50 1.62
CA GLN A 88 -3.49 -24.94 1.58
C GLN A 88 -2.19 -25.78 1.63
N TRP A 89 -1.06 -25.20 1.20
CA TRP A 89 0.29 -25.74 1.41
C TRP A 89 1.00 -25.06 2.60
N PHE A 90 1.21 -23.74 2.54
CA PHE A 90 1.94 -22.95 3.54
C PHE A 90 0.98 -22.36 4.59
N GLY A 91 0.65 -23.18 5.57
CA GLY A 91 -0.19 -22.83 6.71
C GLY A 91 -1.08 -23.98 7.13
N ASN A 92 -1.71 -24.69 6.19
CA ASN A 92 -2.52 -25.86 6.47
C ASN A 92 -1.71 -27.17 6.45
N THR A 93 -0.99 -27.46 5.36
CA THR A 93 -0.19 -28.70 5.24
C THR A 93 1.08 -28.62 6.10
N VAL A 94 1.79 -27.49 6.00
CA VAL A 94 2.91 -27.15 6.88
C VAL A 94 2.52 -25.91 7.65
N THR A 95 2.42 -26.03 8.98
CA THR A 95 2.07 -24.94 9.89
C THR A 95 3.29 -24.58 10.73
N MET A 96 3.51 -23.29 10.99
CA MET A 96 4.50 -22.85 11.98
C MET A 96 4.25 -23.50 13.35
N ASP A 97 5.32 -23.79 14.09
CA ASP A 97 5.22 -24.40 15.43
C ASP A 97 4.58 -23.44 16.45
N TRP A 98 4.93 -22.16 16.35
CA TRP A 98 4.37 -21.08 17.16
C TRP A 98 4.23 -19.79 16.35
N TRP A 99 3.38 -18.87 16.84
CA TRP A 99 3.06 -17.59 16.21
C TRP A 99 4.26 -16.64 16.03
N GLU A 100 5.39 -16.90 16.69
CA GLU A 100 6.62 -16.14 16.43
C GLU A 100 7.13 -16.31 15.00
N ASP A 101 6.82 -17.45 14.37
CA ASP A 101 7.16 -17.79 13.00
C ASP A 101 5.96 -17.65 12.04
N LEU A 102 4.98 -16.80 12.37
CA LEU A 102 3.78 -16.55 11.55
C LEU A 102 4.10 -16.25 10.07
N TRP A 103 5.23 -15.59 9.80
CA TRP A 103 5.70 -15.27 8.46
C TRP A 103 5.90 -16.50 7.55
N LEU A 104 6.10 -17.70 8.10
CA LEU A 104 6.17 -18.95 7.34
C LEU A 104 4.84 -19.28 6.65
N ASN A 105 3.73 -18.75 7.17
CA ASN A 105 2.43 -18.81 6.54
C ASN A 105 2.22 -17.55 5.69
N GLU A 106 2.15 -16.38 6.35
CA GLU A 106 1.68 -15.13 5.74
C GLU A 106 2.67 -14.56 4.72
N GLY A 107 3.97 -14.61 5.02
CA GLY A 107 5.00 -14.15 4.09
C GLY A 107 5.12 -15.03 2.85
N PHE A 108 4.91 -16.34 3.01
CA PHE A 108 4.87 -17.28 1.89
C PHE A 108 3.60 -17.10 1.04
N ALA A 109 2.44 -16.93 1.68
CA ALA A 109 1.19 -16.61 0.98
C ALA A 109 1.28 -15.30 0.20
N SER A 110 1.76 -14.22 0.83
CA SER A 110 2.03 -12.93 0.19
C SER A 110 3.09 -13.01 -0.92
N PHE A 111 4.07 -13.92 -0.84
CA PHE A 111 5.01 -14.09 -1.95
C PHE A 111 4.38 -14.84 -3.14
N PHE A 112 3.76 -15.99 -2.88
CA PHE A 112 3.24 -16.86 -3.93
C PHE A 112 1.93 -16.37 -4.55
N GLU A 113 1.18 -15.47 -3.91
CA GLU A 113 -0.02 -14.87 -4.51
C GLU A 113 0.32 -14.18 -5.84
N PHE A 114 1.46 -13.49 -5.93
CA PHE A 114 1.90 -12.82 -7.15
C PHE A 114 2.25 -13.83 -8.23
N LEU A 115 2.88 -14.96 -7.90
CA LEU A 115 3.17 -16.02 -8.88
C LEU A 115 1.88 -16.67 -9.37
N GLY A 116 0.93 -16.93 -8.47
CA GLY A 116 -0.38 -17.51 -8.79
C GLY A 116 -1.19 -16.62 -9.73
N VAL A 117 -1.31 -15.32 -9.41
CA VAL A 117 -2.02 -14.37 -10.26
C VAL A 117 -1.25 -14.12 -11.56
N ASN A 118 0.08 -13.99 -11.54
CA ASN A 118 0.88 -13.84 -12.77
C ASN A 118 0.70 -15.02 -13.74
N HIS A 119 0.47 -16.23 -13.22
CA HIS A 119 0.15 -17.38 -14.05
C HIS A 119 -1.26 -17.29 -14.66
N ALA A 120 -2.24 -16.86 -13.86
CA ALA A 120 -3.63 -16.73 -14.30
C ALA A 120 -3.86 -15.56 -15.27
N GLU A 121 -3.15 -14.45 -15.07
CA GLU A 121 -3.31 -13.16 -15.76
C GLU A 121 -1.93 -12.63 -16.17
N GLY A 122 -1.38 -13.17 -17.27
CA GLY A 122 0.02 -12.99 -17.66
C GLY A 122 0.43 -11.58 -18.13
N ASP A 123 -0.54 -10.70 -18.42
CA ASP A 123 -0.32 -9.33 -18.88
C ASP A 123 -0.40 -8.29 -17.74
N TRP A 124 -0.63 -8.71 -16.49
CA TRP A 124 -0.77 -7.79 -15.35
C TRP A 124 0.55 -7.32 -14.73
N GLN A 125 1.69 -7.87 -15.17
CA GLN A 125 3.02 -7.58 -14.60
C GLN A 125 3.05 -7.71 -13.06
N MET A 126 2.39 -8.74 -12.51
CA MET A 126 2.24 -8.89 -11.05
C MET A 126 3.57 -8.94 -10.31
N ARG A 127 4.63 -9.47 -10.94
CA ARG A 127 5.98 -9.53 -10.34
C ARG A 127 6.58 -8.15 -10.07
N ASP A 128 6.27 -7.17 -10.91
CA ASP A 128 6.67 -5.77 -10.73
C ASP A 128 5.78 -5.08 -9.69
N GLN A 129 4.50 -5.42 -9.65
CA GLN A 129 3.55 -4.88 -8.67
C GLN A 129 3.88 -5.27 -7.22
N MET A 130 4.68 -6.32 -6.98
CA MET A 130 5.24 -6.63 -5.66
C MET A 130 5.97 -5.43 -5.02
N LEU A 131 6.59 -4.57 -5.85
CA LEU A 131 7.23 -3.35 -5.37
C LEU A 131 6.23 -2.37 -4.76
N LEU A 132 5.04 -2.27 -5.35
CA LEU A 132 4.02 -1.30 -4.99
C LEU A 132 3.19 -1.76 -3.81
N GLU A 133 2.88 -3.05 -3.75
CA GLU A 133 1.98 -3.64 -2.76
C GLU A 133 2.72 -4.04 -1.46
N ASP A 134 3.97 -4.53 -1.57
CA ASP A 134 4.70 -5.05 -0.41
C ASP A 134 6.04 -4.35 -0.14
N VAL A 135 6.97 -4.39 -1.10
CA VAL A 135 8.40 -4.07 -0.83
C VAL A 135 8.58 -2.63 -0.39
N LEU A 136 8.10 -1.67 -1.18
CA LEU A 136 8.35 -0.25 -0.91
C LEU A 136 7.46 0.29 0.23
N PRO A 137 6.19 -0.14 0.40
CA PRO A 137 5.41 0.19 1.60
C PRO A 137 6.07 -0.31 2.89
N VAL A 138 6.48 -1.59 2.98
CA VAL A 138 7.01 -2.13 4.24
C VAL A 138 8.41 -1.59 4.57
N GLN A 139 9.14 -1.09 3.58
CA GLN A 139 10.35 -0.31 3.86
C GLN A 139 10.06 1.01 4.58
N GLU A 140 8.87 1.59 4.45
CA GLU A 140 8.47 2.72 5.31
C GLU A 140 8.27 2.24 6.75
N ASP A 141 7.45 1.20 6.95
CA ASP A 141 7.14 0.63 8.26
C ASP A 141 8.40 0.20 9.03
N ASP A 142 9.30 -0.52 8.35
CA ASP A 142 10.49 -1.13 8.96
C ASP A 142 11.66 -0.15 9.11
N SER A 143 11.50 1.11 8.67
CA SER A 143 12.45 2.19 8.94
C SER A 143 12.25 2.87 10.30
N LEU A 144 11.18 2.49 11.03
CA LEU A 144 10.83 3.01 12.35
C LEU A 144 11.47 2.18 13.49
N MET A 145 11.74 2.83 14.62
CA MET A 145 12.18 2.18 15.86
C MET A 145 11.13 1.31 16.53
N SER A 146 9.86 1.62 16.29
CA SER A 146 8.71 0.87 16.76
C SER A 146 8.37 -0.36 15.91
N SER A 147 9.14 -0.66 14.86
CA SER A 147 9.08 -1.93 14.11
C SER A 147 9.41 -3.15 15.02
N HIS A 148 9.45 -4.34 14.43
CA HIS A 148 9.87 -5.58 15.08
C HIS A 148 10.60 -6.53 14.10
N PRO A 149 11.43 -7.47 14.58
CA PRO A 149 11.96 -8.55 13.75
C PRO A 149 10.83 -9.42 13.19
N ILE A 150 11.06 -10.08 12.06
CA ILE A 150 10.07 -11.00 11.46
C ILE A 150 9.75 -12.15 12.42
N VAL A 151 10.79 -12.75 13.02
CA VAL A 151 10.60 -13.68 14.14
C VAL A 151 10.32 -12.85 15.39
N VAL A 152 9.07 -12.84 15.83
CA VAL A 152 8.59 -11.94 16.87
C VAL A 152 8.12 -12.69 18.10
N THR A 153 8.74 -12.42 19.25
CA THR A 153 8.28 -13.01 20.52
C THR A 153 6.90 -12.48 20.87
N VAL A 154 5.94 -13.40 21.02
CA VAL A 154 4.56 -13.10 21.42
C VAL A 154 4.15 -14.01 22.57
N SER A 155 3.49 -13.42 23.58
CA SER A 155 3.21 -14.05 24.88
C SER A 155 1.74 -14.05 25.28
N ASN A 156 0.90 -13.26 24.60
CA ASN A 156 -0.53 -13.17 24.88
C ASN A 156 -1.36 -12.99 23.59
N PRO A 157 -2.68 -13.19 23.63
CA PRO A 157 -3.54 -13.11 22.44
C PRO A 157 -3.48 -11.78 21.68
N ALA A 158 -3.33 -10.66 22.40
CA ALA A 158 -3.25 -9.34 21.81
C ALA A 158 -1.92 -9.12 21.05
N GLU A 159 -0.81 -9.64 21.58
CA GLU A 159 0.47 -9.67 20.88
C GLU A 159 0.43 -10.58 19.65
N ILE A 160 -0.16 -11.79 19.77
CA ILE A 160 -0.33 -12.73 18.65
C ILE A 160 -1.07 -12.07 17.49
N THR A 161 -2.24 -11.47 17.75
CA THR A 161 -3.02 -10.83 16.68
C THR A 161 -2.38 -9.55 16.15
N SER A 162 -1.51 -8.89 16.92
CA SER A 162 -0.77 -7.71 16.47
C SER A 162 0.28 -8.05 15.42
N ALA A 163 0.92 -9.23 15.53
CA ALA A 163 1.96 -9.70 14.62
C ALA A 163 1.50 -9.95 13.17
N PHE A 164 0.18 -9.95 12.92
CA PHE A 164 -0.37 -10.02 11.57
C PHE A 164 -0.35 -8.64 10.89
N ASP A 165 0.84 -8.12 10.62
CA ASP A 165 1.09 -6.78 10.08
C ASP A 165 2.04 -6.78 8.87
N GLY A 166 2.43 -5.60 8.40
CA GLY A 166 3.31 -5.48 7.23
C GLY A 166 4.62 -6.26 7.36
N ILE A 167 5.14 -6.51 8.57
CA ILE A 167 6.38 -7.25 8.75
C ILE A 167 6.19 -8.75 8.43
N SER A 168 5.14 -9.38 8.96
CA SER A 168 4.88 -10.81 8.70
C SER A 168 4.50 -11.08 7.24
N TYR A 169 3.69 -10.18 6.65
CA TYR A 169 3.20 -10.29 5.26
C TYR A 169 4.25 -9.76 4.27
N SER A 170 4.36 -8.44 4.19
CA SER A 170 5.09 -7.74 3.15
C SER A 170 6.61 -7.87 3.29
N LYS A 171 7.20 -7.75 4.50
CA LYS A 171 8.65 -7.95 4.68
C LYS A 171 9.02 -9.42 4.46
N GLY A 172 8.20 -10.35 4.96
CA GLY A 172 8.32 -11.78 4.68
C GLY A 172 8.37 -12.08 3.17
N ALA A 173 7.40 -11.56 2.41
CA ALA A 173 7.36 -11.73 0.95
C ALA A 173 8.55 -11.05 0.24
N SER A 174 8.96 -9.87 0.71
CA SER A 174 10.07 -9.10 0.13
C SER A 174 11.41 -9.82 0.26
N ILE A 175 11.69 -10.43 1.41
CA ILE A 175 12.95 -11.18 1.59
C ILE A 175 12.91 -12.52 0.86
N LEU A 176 11.74 -13.17 0.72
CA LEU A 176 11.59 -14.35 -0.14
C LEU A 176 11.87 -14.01 -1.61
N ARG A 177 11.37 -12.87 -2.09
CA ARG A 177 11.67 -12.34 -3.43
C ARG A 177 13.18 -12.11 -3.63
N MET A 178 13.86 -11.53 -2.66
CA MET A 178 15.32 -11.35 -2.70
C MET A 178 16.08 -12.69 -2.73
N ILE A 179 15.67 -13.66 -1.90
CA ILE A 179 16.31 -15.00 -1.89
C ILE A 179 16.10 -15.70 -3.22
N GLU A 180 14.88 -15.69 -3.76
CA GLU A 180 14.55 -16.37 -5.01
C GLU A 180 15.45 -15.89 -6.15
N ASP A 181 15.69 -14.58 -6.26
CA ASP A 181 16.64 -14.03 -7.24
C ASP A 181 18.07 -14.49 -6.95
N TRP A 182 18.50 -14.45 -5.69
CA TRP A 182 19.85 -14.84 -5.29
C TRP A 182 20.18 -16.32 -5.55
N ILE A 183 19.31 -17.25 -5.12
CA ILE A 183 19.55 -18.69 -5.25
C ILE A 183 19.06 -19.25 -6.58
N THR A 184 18.40 -18.43 -7.41
CA THR A 184 17.65 -18.75 -8.63
C THR A 184 16.26 -19.38 -8.38
N PRO A 185 15.25 -19.07 -9.22
CA PRO A 185 13.89 -19.61 -9.07
C PRO A 185 13.83 -21.14 -9.04
N ALA A 186 14.65 -21.82 -9.85
CA ALA A 186 14.67 -23.28 -9.93
C ALA A 186 15.14 -23.94 -8.61
N ASN A 187 16.15 -23.34 -7.96
CA ASN A 187 16.62 -23.83 -6.66
C ASN A 187 15.69 -23.42 -5.53
N PHE A 188 15.07 -22.23 -5.60
CA PHE A 188 14.06 -21.80 -4.63
C PHE A 188 12.84 -22.74 -4.63
N GLN A 189 12.32 -23.06 -5.82
CA GLN A 189 11.23 -24.02 -5.98
C GLN A 189 11.61 -25.40 -5.42
N LYS A 190 12.79 -25.92 -5.77
CA LYS A 190 13.29 -27.19 -5.21
C LYS A 190 13.48 -27.12 -3.70
N GLY A 191 13.97 -26.01 -3.16
CA GLY A 191 14.15 -25.78 -1.73
C GLY A 191 12.82 -25.83 -0.96
N CYS A 192 11.76 -25.26 -1.54
CA CYS A 192 10.41 -25.36 -1.00
C CYS A 192 9.86 -26.80 -1.02
N GLN A 193 10.36 -27.67 -1.91
CA GLN A 193 9.97 -29.09 -2.01
C GLN A 193 10.88 -30.02 -1.19
N ALA A 194 12.18 -29.71 -1.08
CA ALA A 194 13.22 -30.48 -0.42
C ALA A 194 14.41 -29.57 -0.02
N SER A 195 14.58 -29.33 1.29
CA SER A 195 15.57 -28.40 1.83
C SER A 195 16.97 -29.03 1.90
N ASN A 196 17.94 -28.50 1.14
CA ASN A 196 19.37 -28.85 1.25
C ASN A 196 20.32 -27.67 0.92
N LEU A 197 19.82 -26.43 0.88
CA LEU A 197 20.64 -25.25 0.59
C LEU A 197 21.04 -24.53 1.88
N PRO A 198 22.31 -24.10 2.05
CA PRO A 198 22.79 -23.40 3.24
C PRO A 198 22.37 -21.92 3.23
N VAL A 199 21.06 -21.65 3.34
CA VAL A 199 20.46 -20.30 3.31
C VAL A 199 20.39 -19.66 4.71
N LYS A 200 20.56 -20.47 5.77
CA LYS A 200 20.35 -20.09 7.17
C LYS A 200 21.15 -18.84 7.59
N GLU A 201 22.46 -18.82 7.32
CA GLU A 201 23.32 -17.73 7.79
C GLU A 201 22.93 -16.37 7.19
N VAL A 202 22.46 -16.37 5.95
CA VAL A 202 21.99 -15.16 5.27
C VAL A 202 20.66 -14.72 5.89
N MET A 203 19.72 -15.64 5.99
CA MET A 203 18.34 -15.33 6.38
C MET A 203 18.15 -15.03 7.85
N ASP A 204 19.01 -15.57 8.73
CA ASP A 204 19.03 -15.18 10.14
C ASP A 204 19.23 -13.66 10.29
N THR A 205 19.98 -13.01 9.38
CA THR A 205 20.18 -11.55 9.42
C THR A 205 18.97 -10.72 9.03
N TRP A 206 18.09 -11.29 8.22
CA TRP A 206 16.90 -10.62 7.71
C TRP A 206 15.65 -10.91 8.55
N THR A 207 15.68 -11.98 9.36
CA THR A 207 14.52 -12.47 10.11
C THR A 207 14.60 -12.20 11.62
N LYS A 208 15.80 -12.28 12.23
CA LYS A 208 15.97 -12.18 13.70
C LYS A 208 16.26 -10.78 14.23
N GLN A 209 16.31 -9.77 13.35
CA GLN A 209 16.43 -8.37 13.73
C GLN A 209 15.49 -7.51 12.87
N MET A 210 14.99 -6.41 13.44
CA MET A 210 14.18 -5.43 12.72
C MET A 210 15.03 -4.54 11.80
N GLY A 211 14.37 -3.79 10.93
CA GLY A 211 15.02 -2.85 10.02
C GLY A 211 15.74 -3.52 8.86
N TYR A 212 16.36 -2.67 8.05
CA TYR A 212 17.12 -3.02 6.86
C TYR A 212 18.27 -2.02 6.62
N PRO A 213 19.23 -2.34 5.74
CA PRO A 213 20.34 -1.45 5.46
C PRO A 213 20.05 -0.44 4.33
N VAL A 214 20.72 0.70 4.40
CA VAL A 214 21.07 1.53 3.25
C VAL A 214 22.52 1.24 2.85
N LEU A 215 22.79 1.17 1.55
CA LEU A 215 24.14 1.07 0.99
C LEU A 215 24.61 2.45 0.55
N ASP A 216 25.53 3.04 1.32
CA ASP A 216 26.23 4.27 0.94
C ASP A 216 27.29 3.93 -0.11
N VAL A 217 27.21 4.59 -1.28
CA VAL A 217 28.12 4.39 -2.41
C VAL A 217 29.19 5.48 -2.39
N THR A 218 30.46 5.09 -2.55
CA THR A 218 31.59 6.02 -2.75
C THR A 218 32.47 5.58 -3.92
N ASP A 219 33.10 6.54 -4.58
CA ASP A 219 33.93 6.32 -5.79
C ASP A 219 33.18 5.52 -6.87
N MET A 220 31.85 5.70 -6.97
CA MET A 220 30.92 4.98 -7.86
C MET A 220 30.87 3.45 -7.75
N LYS A 221 31.67 2.82 -6.88
CA LYS A 221 31.82 1.35 -6.84
C LYS A 221 31.99 0.75 -5.44
N ASN A 222 32.45 1.54 -4.48
CA ASN A 222 32.62 1.07 -3.11
C ASN A 222 31.28 1.23 -2.40
N ILE A 223 30.86 0.21 -1.65
CA ILE A 223 29.61 0.23 -0.91
C ILE A 223 29.84 -0.09 0.56
N LYS A 224 29.16 0.66 1.43
CA LYS A 224 29.17 0.44 2.87
C LYS A 224 27.74 0.37 3.38
N GLN A 225 27.43 -0.66 4.17
CA GLN A 225 26.11 -0.81 4.75
C GLN A 225 25.99 -0.02 6.07
N LYS A 226 24.80 0.53 6.30
CA LYS A 226 24.37 1.12 7.56
C LYS A 226 22.89 0.84 7.75
N ARG A 227 22.41 0.66 8.99
CA ARG A 227 20.97 0.60 9.25
C ARG A 227 20.28 1.89 8.77
N PHE A 228 19.24 1.73 7.95
CA PHE A 228 18.39 2.85 7.56
C PHE A 228 17.34 3.11 8.63
N LEU A 229 17.23 4.36 9.08
CA LEU A 229 16.23 4.82 10.04
C LEU A 229 15.66 6.15 9.58
N LEU A 230 14.35 6.30 9.75
CA LEU A 230 13.66 7.53 9.37
C LEU A 230 13.94 8.68 10.34
N ASP A 231 14.09 8.37 11.64
CA ASP A 231 14.55 9.33 12.64
C ASP A 231 16.09 9.36 12.70
N PRO A 232 16.75 10.44 12.26
CA PRO A 232 18.20 10.55 12.34
C PRO A 232 18.72 10.74 13.77
N LYS A 233 17.84 11.05 14.74
CA LYS A 233 18.19 11.17 16.16
C LYS A 233 18.08 9.85 16.91
N ALA A 234 17.46 8.84 16.32
CA ALA A 234 17.32 7.53 16.92
C ALA A 234 18.70 6.86 17.09
N ASN A 235 18.85 6.07 18.16
CA ASN A 235 20.06 5.29 18.37
C ASN A 235 20.01 4.04 17.47
N PRO A 236 20.90 3.92 16.47
CA PRO A 236 20.85 2.83 15.49
C PRO A 236 21.10 1.44 16.10
N SER A 237 21.68 1.38 17.30
CA SER A 237 21.97 0.14 18.02
C SER A 237 20.82 -0.34 18.91
N LEU A 238 19.68 0.36 18.94
CA LEU A 238 18.51 0.00 19.73
C LEU A 238 17.33 -0.53 18.89
N PRO A 239 16.49 -1.41 19.46
CA PRO A 239 16.78 -2.24 20.65
C PRO A 239 18.01 -3.13 20.44
N HIS A 240 18.52 -3.78 21.50
CA HIS A 240 19.69 -4.65 21.34
C HIS A 240 19.41 -5.79 20.34
N SER A 241 20.32 -5.98 19.39
CA SER A 241 20.36 -7.11 18.45
C SER A 241 21.72 -7.79 18.56
N GLU A 242 21.74 -9.13 18.71
CA GLU A 242 22.99 -9.90 18.73
C GLU A 242 23.76 -9.80 17.41
N LEU A 243 23.07 -9.47 16.32
CA LEU A 243 23.63 -9.30 14.98
C LEU A 243 24.08 -7.84 14.71
N GLY A 244 23.88 -6.95 15.67
CA GLY A 244 24.39 -5.58 15.65
C GLY A 244 23.88 -4.72 14.49
N TYR A 245 22.70 -5.03 13.92
CA TYR A 245 22.16 -4.34 12.75
C TYR A 245 23.13 -4.30 11.57
N THR A 246 23.74 -5.46 11.30
CA THR A 246 24.50 -5.73 10.08
C THR A 246 23.92 -6.95 9.39
N TRP A 247 23.91 -6.91 8.05
CA TRP A 247 23.26 -7.90 7.20
C TRP A 247 24.25 -8.57 6.27
N ASN A 248 23.91 -9.82 5.94
CA ASN A 248 24.51 -10.56 4.84
C ASN A 248 23.67 -10.26 3.58
N ILE A 249 24.21 -9.46 2.66
CA ILE A 249 23.41 -8.86 1.57
C ILE A 249 23.80 -9.48 0.22
N PRO A 250 22.88 -10.17 -0.48
CA PRO A 250 23.04 -10.48 -1.90
C PRO A 250 22.92 -9.18 -2.69
N VAL A 251 24.07 -8.65 -3.14
CA VAL A 251 24.11 -7.38 -3.87
C VAL A 251 24.19 -7.67 -5.37
N LYS A 252 23.18 -7.22 -6.10
CA LYS A 252 23.14 -7.27 -7.57
C LYS A 252 23.29 -5.87 -8.15
N TRP A 253 24.02 -5.75 -9.24
CA TRP A 253 24.18 -4.50 -9.97
C TRP A 253 24.26 -4.74 -11.48
N SER A 254 23.94 -3.71 -12.27
CA SER A 254 24.03 -3.74 -13.72
C SER A 254 24.82 -2.56 -14.28
N GLU A 255 25.49 -2.80 -15.39
CA GLU A 255 26.16 -1.81 -16.24
C GLU A 255 25.86 -2.18 -17.69
N ASP A 256 25.21 -1.28 -18.44
CA ASP A 256 24.66 -1.54 -19.77
C ASP A 256 23.79 -2.82 -19.81
N SER A 257 24.15 -3.81 -20.63
CA SER A 257 23.47 -5.11 -20.75
C SER A 257 24.01 -6.18 -19.79
N GLY A 258 25.08 -5.88 -19.04
CA GLY A 258 25.69 -6.81 -18.09
C GLY A 258 25.04 -6.71 -16.71
N SER A 259 24.87 -7.86 -16.04
CA SER A 259 24.50 -7.90 -14.62
C SER A 259 25.47 -8.80 -13.85
N SER A 260 25.78 -8.40 -12.63
CA SER A 260 26.67 -9.10 -11.72
C SER A 260 26.03 -9.20 -10.34
N ILE A 261 26.40 -10.24 -9.60
CA ILE A 261 25.97 -10.47 -8.23
C ILE A 261 27.19 -10.78 -7.36
N THR A 262 27.18 -10.26 -6.14
CA THR A 262 28.19 -10.56 -5.11
C THR A 262 27.51 -10.69 -3.76
N PHE A 263 28.23 -11.25 -2.81
CA PHE A 263 27.76 -11.39 -1.45
C PHE A 263 28.51 -10.45 -0.52
N TYR A 264 27.80 -9.50 0.08
CA TYR A 264 28.34 -8.63 1.12
C TYR A 264 28.19 -9.34 2.47
N ASN A 265 29.28 -9.93 2.94
CA ASN A 265 29.35 -10.56 4.27
C ASN A 265 29.42 -9.51 5.38
N ARG A 266 28.67 -9.67 6.47
CA ARG A 266 28.69 -8.76 7.63
C ARG A 266 30.10 -8.55 8.21
N SER A 267 30.99 -9.53 8.07
CA SER A 267 32.38 -9.43 8.58
C SER A 267 33.19 -8.33 7.88
N GLU A 268 32.78 -7.91 6.67
CA GLU A 268 33.40 -6.85 5.87
C GLU A 268 33.02 -5.45 6.38
N THR A 269 33.38 -5.14 7.63
CA THR A 269 33.03 -3.88 8.32
C THR A 269 33.53 -2.61 7.61
N GLY A 270 34.55 -2.74 6.75
CA GLY A 270 35.11 -1.66 5.94
C GLY A 270 34.32 -1.33 4.67
N GLY A 271 33.32 -2.13 4.29
CA GLY A 271 32.71 -2.05 2.95
C GLY A 271 33.34 -3.02 1.96
N ILE A 272 32.69 -3.16 0.80
CA ILE A 272 33.19 -3.95 -0.33
C ILE A 272 33.26 -3.09 -1.60
N SER A 273 34.07 -3.51 -2.57
CA SER A 273 34.19 -2.85 -3.87
C SER A 273 33.53 -3.70 -4.95
N LEU A 274 32.58 -3.11 -5.68
CA LEU A 274 31.91 -3.76 -6.80
C LEU A 274 32.83 -3.75 -8.02
N LYS A 275 32.92 -4.90 -8.69
CA LYS A 275 33.66 -5.02 -9.95
C LYS A 275 32.70 -4.66 -11.10
N PRO A 276 33.01 -3.64 -11.92
CA PRO A 276 32.23 -3.33 -13.09
C PRO A 276 32.03 -4.58 -13.96
N PRO A 277 30.79 -4.90 -14.40
CA PRO A 277 30.55 -6.01 -15.32
C PRO A 277 31.34 -5.87 -16.63
N ASN A 278 31.54 -4.64 -17.10
CA ASN A 278 32.35 -4.31 -18.28
C ASN A 278 33.64 -3.59 -17.84
N SER A 279 34.69 -3.53 -18.65
CA SER A 279 35.96 -2.85 -18.30
C SER A 279 35.87 -1.31 -18.21
N GLY A 280 34.64 -0.77 -18.13
CA GLY A 280 34.34 0.65 -18.04
C GLY A 280 34.30 1.18 -16.60
N ASN A 281 34.28 2.51 -16.50
CA ASN A 281 33.97 3.24 -15.28
C ASN A 281 32.54 3.83 -15.39
N GLY A 282 31.59 3.06 -15.96
CA GLY A 282 30.23 3.51 -16.20
C GLY A 282 29.41 3.61 -14.90
N PHE A 283 28.20 4.16 -15.01
CA PHE A 283 27.25 4.18 -13.90
C PHE A 283 26.87 2.75 -13.52
N LEU A 284 27.20 2.34 -12.29
CA LEU A 284 26.77 1.07 -11.72
C LEU A 284 25.38 1.24 -11.12
N LYS A 285 24.38 0.65 -11.77
CA LYS A 285 23.02 0.61 -11.24
C LYS A 285 22.93 -0.52 -10.24
N ILE A 286 22.97 -0.18 -8.96
CA ILE A 286 22.89 -1.12 -7.83
C ILE A 286 21.41 -1.37 -7.49
N ASN A 287 21.10 -2.62 -7.12
CA ASN A 287 19.76 -3.09 -6.77
C ASN A 287 18.75 -3.02 -7.93
N PRO A 288 18.99 -3.73 -9.04
CA PRO A 288 18.07 -3.72 -10.17
C PRO A 288 16.66 -4.15 -9.81
N ASP A 289 15.67 -3.41 -10.30
CA ASP A 289 14.24 -3.60 -10.03
C ASP A 289 13.92 -3.67 -8.52
N HIS A 290 14.75 -3.01 -7.70
CA HIS A 290 14.70 -3.05 -6.24
C HIS A 290 14.59 -4.50 -5.71
N ILE A 291 15.36 -5.42 -6.29
CA ILE A 291 15.25 -6.86 -6.02
C ILE A 291 15.60 -7.24 -4.58
N GLY A 292 16.60 -6.56 -4.02
CA GLY A 292 17.02 -6.71 -2.63
C GLY A 292 16.28 -5.77 -1.69
N PHE A 293 16.07 -6.21 -0.45
CA PHE A 293 15.38 -5.45 0.59
C PHE A 293 16.32 -4.44 1.26
N TYR A 294 16.83 -3.48 0.48
CA TYR A 294 17.74 -2.44 0.95
C TYR A 294 17.68 -1.21 0.02
N ARG A 295 18.05 -0.06 0.55
CA ARG A 295 18.12 1.20 -0.21
C ARG A 295 19.54 1.48 -0.69
N VAL A 296 19.69 2.25 -1.75
CA VAL A 296 20.99 2.67 -2.27
C VAL A 296 21.12 4.18 -2.22
N ASN A 297 22.13 4.67 -1.50
CA ASN A 297 22.46 6.08 -1.41
C ASN A 297 23.70 6.39 -2.25
N TYR A 298 23.47 6.86 -3.47
CA TYR A 298 24.55 7.28 -4.36
C TYR A 298 25.16 8.62 -3.94
N GLU A 299 26.39 8.88 -4.38
CA GLU A 299 26.97 10.22 -4.29
C GLU A 299 26.10 11.23 -5.05
N VAL A 300 26.07 12.49 -4.59
CA VAL A 300 25.22 13.54 -5.20
C VAL A 300 25.52 13.72 -6.69
N SER A 301 26.79 13.61 -7.09
CA SER A 301 27.19 13.64 -8.51
C SER A 301 26.56 12.53 -9.34
N THR A 302 26.39 11.34 -8.76
CA THR A 302 25.72 10.21 -9.41
C THR A 302 24.20 10.41 -9.45
N TRP A 303 23.59 10.96 -8.40
CA TRP A 303 22.19 11.37 -8.46
C TRP A 303 21.94 12.41 -9.56
N ASP A 304 22.83 13.38 -9.75
CA ASP A 304 22.75 14.37 -10.83
C ASP A 304 22.85 13.71 -12.23
N LEU A 305 23.68 12.66 -12.38
CA LEU A 305 23.72 11.85 -13.60
C LEU A 305 22.40 11.12 -13.86
N ILE A 306 21.79 10.52 -12.82
CA ILE A 306 20.48 9.87 -12.92
C ILE A 306 19.41 10.89 -13.34
N ILE A 307 19.35 12.05 -12.68
CA ILE A 307 18.41 13.14 -12.99
C ILE A 307 18.55 13.60 -14.45
N THR A 308 19.79 13.77 -14.92
CA THR A 308 20.08 14.18 -16.30
C THR A 308 19.67 13.10 -17.31
N SER A 309 19.91 11.83 -16.97
CA SER A 309 19.53 10.68 -17.79
C SER A 309 18.01 10.53 -17.88
N LEU A 310 17.28 10.70 -16.77
CA LEU A 310 15.81 10.70 -16.77
C LEU A 310 15.23 11.84 -17.61
N SER A 311 15.82 13.03 -17.48
CA SER A 311 15.36 14.21 -18.22
C SER A 311 15.65 14.15 -19.73
N SER A 312 16.69 13.41 -20.14
CA SER A 312 17.04 13.26 -21.56
C SER A 312 16.39 12.04 -22.20
N ASN A 313 16.41 10.89 -21.52
CA ASN A 313 15.81 9.64 -21.97
C ASN A 313 15.45 8.71 -20.80
N HIS A 314 14.33 8.98 -20.13
CA HIS A 314 13.87 8.15 -19.00
C HIS A 314 13.69 6.65 -19.31
N THR A 315 13.43 6.26 -20.57
CA THR A 315 13.31 4.84 -20.95
C THR A 315 14.64 4.10 -21.04
N GLY A 316 15.78 4.76 -20.80
CA GLY A 316 17.05 4.10 -20.54
C GLY A 316 17.08 3.31 -19.23
N PHE A 317 16.13 3.56 -18.33
CA PHE A 317 15.89 2.78 -17.11
C PHE A 317 14.57 2.02 -17.20
N SER A 318 14.48 0.84 -16.57
CA SER A 318 13.23 0.09 -16.46
C SER A 318 12.20 0.88 -15.65
N SER A 319 10.93 0.54 -15.81
CA SER A 319 9.84 1.13 -15.01
C SER A 319 10.06 0.92 -13.50
N ALA A 320 10.48 -0.29 -13.12
CA ALA A 320 10.79 -0.65 -11.74
C ALA A 320 12.00 0.13 -11.19
N ASP A 321 13.02 0.37 -12.02
CA ASP A 321 14.18 1.17 -11.63
C ASP A 321 13.84 2.63 -11.39
N ARG A 322 13.04 3.23 -12.28
CA ARG A 322 12.57 4.60 -12.10
C ARG A 322 11.75 4.75 -10.81
N ALA A 323 10.88 3.78 -10.53
CA ALA A 323 10.14 3.72 -9.27
C ALA A 323 11.08 3.60 -8.07
N SER A 324 12.10 2.73 -8.14
CA SER A 324 13.11 2.55 -7.10
C SER A 324 13.92 3.82 -6.83
N PHE A 325 14.40 4.51 -7.88
CA PHE A 325 15.18 5.73 -7.72
C PHE A 325 14.38 6.84 -7.04
N ILE A 326 13.11 7.00 -7.45
CA ILE A 326 12.20 7.96 -6.84
C ILE A 326 11.97 7.59 -5.37
N ASP A 327 11.66 6.33 -5.09
CA ASP A 327 11.38 5.88 -3.72
C ASP A 327 12.57 6.09 -2.78
N ASP A 328 13.75 5.62 -3.18
CA ASP A 328 14.97 5.76 -2.40
C ASP A 328 15.31 7.22 -2.16
N ALA A 329 15.28 8.08 -3.20
CA ALA A 329 15.63 9.48 -3.04
C ALA A 329 14.69 10.21 -2.07
N PHE A 330 13.38 9.97 -2.14
CA PHE A 330 12.42 10.60 -1.22
C PHE A 330 12.52 10.02 0.20
N ALA A 331 12.77 8.72 0.36
CA ALA A 331 13.01 8.11 1.67
C ALA A 331 14.32 8.61 2.31
N LEU A 332 15.41 8.68 1.55
CA LEU A 332 16.70 9.23 1.96
C LEU A 332 16.57 10.71 2.35
N ALA A 333 15.81 11.50 1.59
CA ALA A 333 15.54 12.89 1.92
C ALA A 333 14.72 13.01 3.22
N ARG A 334 13.72 12.17 3.42
CA ARG A 334 12.91 12.12 4.65
C ARG A 334 13.77 11.75 5.87
N ALA A 335 14.74 10.86 5.69
CA ALA A 335 15.72 10.45 6.70
C ALA A 335 16.92 11.42 6.88
N GLN A 336 16.94 12.56 6.17
CA GLN A 336 18.04 13.54 6.19
C GLN A 336 19.39 12.99 5.72
N LEU A 337 19.37 11.97 4.86
CA LEU A 337 20.54 11.38 4.22
C LEU A 337 20.80 11.92 2.81
N LEU A 338 19.83 12.65 2.24
CA LEU A 338 19.92 13.31 0.94
C LEU A 338 19.23 14.69 1.00
N ASP A 339 19.76 15.69 0.30
CA ASP A 339 19.07 16.99 0.22
C ASP A 339 17.76 16.85 -0.57
N TYR A 340 16.67 17.39 -0.04
CA TYR A 340 15.36 17.41 -0.70
C TYR A 340 15.39 18.01 -2.10
N LYS A 341 16.31 18.92 -2.40
CA LYS A 341 16.52 19.48 -3.75
C LYS A 341 16.88 18.40 -4.77
N VAL A 342 17.68 17.41 -4.37
CA VAL A 342 18.06 16.27 -5.23
C VAL A 342 16.84 15.38 -5.49
N ALA A 343 16.10 15.03 -4.43
CA ALA A 343 14.87 14.23 -4.55
C ALA A 343 13.82 14.91 -5.44
N LEU A 344 13.57 16.22 -5.24
CA LEU A 344 12.64 17.00 -6.06
C LEU A 344 13.14 17.18 -7.50
N ASN A 345 14.46 17.20 -7.75
CA ASN A 345 14.98 17.25 -9.11
C ASN A 345 14.61 15.99 -9.92
N LEU A 346 14.48 14.82 -9.28
CA LEU A 346 14.02 13.60 -9.94
C LEU A 346 12.58 13.70 -10.46
N THR A 347 11.76 14.64 -9.98
CA THR A 347 10.37 14.79 -10.46
C THR A 347 10.27 15.65 -11.71
N LYS A 348 11.36 16.27 -12.18
CA LYS A 348 11.33 17.21 -13.32
C LYS A 348 10.97 16.54 -14.66
N TYR A 349 11.34 15.28 -14.86
CA TYR A 349 11.06 14.56 -16.11
C TYR A 349 9.60 14.07 -16.25
N LEU A 350 8.80 14.10 -15.17
CA LEU A 350 7.52 13.40 -15.07
C LEU A 350 6.48 13.76 -16.14
N LYS A 351 6.58 14.93 -16.78
CA LYS A 351 5.74 15.26 -17.94
C LYS A 351 5.86 14.23 -19.09
N MET A 352 6.95 13.46 -19.13
CA MET A 352 7.21 12.42 -20.13
C MET A 352 6.89 11.00 -19.62
N GLU A 353 6.71 10.82 -18.31
CA GLU A 353 6.49 9.50 -17.69
C GLU A 353 5.09 8.96 -18.01
N LYS A 354 5.01 7.69 -18.38
CA LYS A 354 3.78 7.02 -18.82
C LYS A 354 3.54 5.68 -18.14
N ASP A 355 4.47 5.19 -17.33
CA ASP A 355 4.36 3.86 -16.74
C ASP A 355 3.74 3.89 -15.34
N PHE A 356 3.09 2.78 -14.98
CA PHE A 356 2.37 2.61 -13.72
C PHE A 356 3.26 2.74 -12.48
N LEU A 357 4.36 2.00 -12.42
CA LEU A 357 5.20 1.89 -11.23
C LEU A 357 5.79 3.25 -10.75
N PRO A 358 6.45 4.04 -11.63
CA PRO A 358 7.00 5.34 -11.24
C PRO A 358 5.92 6.29 -10.76
N TRP A 359 4.78 6.36 -11.45
CA TRP A 359 3.67 7.22 -11.06
C TRP A 359 3.12 6.86 -9.67
N GLN A 360 3.04 5.57 -9.31
CA GLN A 360 2.60 5.20 -7.97
C GLN A 360 3.55 5.65 -6.87
N ARG A 361 4.87 5.52 -7.06
CA ARG A 361 5.84 6.00 -6.05
C ARG A 361 5.90 7.52 -5.98
N VAL A 362 5.72 8.22 -7.11
CA VAL A 362 5.50 9.67 -7.11
C VAL A 362 4.26 10.03 -6.30
N ILE A 363 3.12 9.38 -6.56
CA ILE A 363 1.86 9.66 -5.85
C ILE A 363 2.02 9.45 -4.35
N SER A 364 2.72 8.39 -3.93
CA SER A 364 3.04 8.14 -2.52
C SER A 364 3.86 9.29 -1.90
N ALA A 365 5.01 9.61 -2.51
CA ALA A 365 5.89 10.67 -2.02
C ALA A 365 5.21 12.06 -1.98
N VAL A 366 4.48 12.40 -3.04
CA VAL A 366 3.73 13.66 -3.14
C VAL A 366 2.60 13.71 -2.13
N THR A 367 1.91 12.60 -1.88
CA THR A 367 0.84 12.54 -0.87
C THR A 367 1.35 12.86 0.52
N TYR A 368 2.52 12.33 0.89
CA TYR A 368 3.18 12.69 2.15
C TYR A 368 3.49 14.19 2.21
N ILE A 369 4.19 14.72 1.21
CA ILE A 369 4.60 16.14 1.16
C ILE A 369 3.38 17.08 1.25
N ILE A 370 2.34 16.83 0.45
CA ILE A 370 1.11 17.64 0.45
C ILE A 370 0.41 17.57 1.81
N SER A 371 0.36 16.38 2.44
CA SER A 371 -0.26 16.25 3.77
C SER A 371 0.49 17.04 4.85
N MET A 372 1.81 17.14 4.76
CA MET A 372 2.63 17.89 5.71
C MET A 372 2.46 19.40 5.56
N PHE A 373 2.13 19.89 4.36
CA PHE A 373 1.95 21.31 4.08
C PHE A 373 0.48 21.73 3.97
N GLU A 374 -0.50 20.89 4.33
CA GLU A 374 -1.93 21.15 4.13
C GLU A 374 -2.39 22.52 4.68
N ASP A 375 -1.89 22.92 5.85
CA ASP A 375 -2.22 24.21 6.50
C ASP A 375 -1.24 25.35 6.14
N ASP A 376 -0.20 25.08 5.34
CA ASP A 376 0.81 26.06 4.92
C ASP A 376 0.33 26.84 3.68
N LYS A 377 -0.27 28.01 3.93
CA LYS A 377 -0.88 28.86 2.89
C LYS A 377 0.10 29.36 1.82
N ASP A 378 1.40 29.37 2.10
CA ASP A 378 2.41 29.87 1.17
C ASP A 378 2.94 28.73 0.28
N LEU A 379 3.22 27.56 0.86
CA LEU A 379 3.82 26.44 0.13
C LEU A 379 2.80 25.55 -0.57
N TYR A 380 1.66 25.30 0.07
CA TYR A 380 0.66 24.38 -0.46
C TYR A 380 0.22 24.71 -1.90
N PRO A 381 -0.13 25.98 -2.24
CA PRO A 381 -0.55 26.31 -3.60
C PRO A 381 0.57 26.11 -4.65
N VAL A 382 1.83 26.37 -4.29
CA VAL A 382 2.97 26.25 -5.20
C VAL A 382 3.30 24.78 -5.45
N ILE A 383 3.19 23.93 -4.42
CA ILE A 383 3.34 22.48 -4.54
C ILE A 383 2.23 21.91 -5.43
N GLU A 384 0.98 22.30 -5.20
CA GLU A 384 -0.15 21.89 -6.05
C GLU A 384 0.05 22.31 -7.50
N GLU A 385 0.44 23.57 -7.77
CA GLU A 385 0.65 24.08 -9.12
C GLU A 385 1.71 23.26 -9.86
N TYR A 386 2.86 22.99 -9.22
CA TYR A 386 3.93 22.20 -9.82
C TYR A 386 3.47 20.79 -10.18
N PHE A 387 2.92 20.03 -9.22
CA PHE A 387 2.53 18.64 -9.47
C PHE A 387 1.33 18.52 -10.41
N ARG A 388 0.43 19.52 -10.42
CA ARG A 388 -0.60 19.65 -11.47
C ARG A 388 0.03 19.73 -12.85
N GLY A 389 1.05 20.57 -13.02
CA GLY A 389 1.80 20.69 -14.27
C GLY A 389 2.51 19.40 -14.67
N GLN A 390 3.00 18.60 -13.71
CA GLN A 390 3.67 17.34 -13.97
C GLN A 390 2.72 16.22 -14.41
N VAL A 391 1.56 16.08 -13.75
CA VAL A 391 0.59 15.00 -14.04
C VAL A 391 -0.32 15.28 -15.23
N LYS A 392 -0.53 16.56 -15.57
CA LYS A 392 -1.49 16.95 -16.61
C LYS A 392 -1.28 16.23 -17.96
N PRO A 393 -0.05 16.10 -18.52
CA PRO A 393 0.15 15.43 -19.80
C PRO A 393 -0.33 13.97 -19.83
N VAL A 394 -0.07 13.18 -18.78
CA VAL A 394 -0.52 11.78 -18.72
C VAL A 394 -2.01 11.67 -18.43
N ALA A 395 -2.55 12.56 -17.58
CA ALA A 395 -3.98 12.63 -17.30
C ALA A 395 -4.80 12.97 -18.55
N ASP A 396 -4.37 13.98 -19.31
CA ASP A 396 -5.01 14.41 -20.56
C ASP A 396 -4.91 13.30 -21.62
N ALA A 397 -3.77 12.61 -21.72
CA ALA A 397 -3.56 11.53 -22.68
C ALA A 397 -4.42 10.28 -22.39
N LEU A 398 -4.64 9.94 -21.11
CA LEU A 398 -5.45 8.78 -20.74
C LEU A 398 -6.95 9.08 -20.78
N ALA A 399 -7.35 10.34 -20.62
CA ALA A 399 -8.73 10.82 -20.62
C ALA A 399 -9.65 10.14 -19.58
N TRP A 400 -10.92 10.59 -19.52
CA TRP A 400 -11.95 10.06 -18.63
C TRP A 400 -12.79 8.97 -19.31
N ASP A 401 -12.14 7.95 -19.86
CA ASP A 401 -12.77 6.76 -20.40
C ASP A 401 -12.19 5.47 -19.77
N ASP A 402 -12.75 4.30 -20.10
CA ASP A 402 -12.33 3.01 -19.54
C ASP A 402 -11.75 2.08 -20.61
N THR A 403 -10.76 2.60 -21.34
CA THR A 403 -10.03 1.91 -22.42
C THR A 403 -8.64 1.40 -21.97
N GLY A 404 -8.00 0.57 -22.79
CA GLY A 404 -6.64 0.06 -22.51
C GLY A 404 -6.61 -1.27 -21.75
N ASP A 405 -5.40 -1.77 -21.54
CA ASP A 405 -5.14 -3.00 -20.78
C ASP A 405 -5.30 -2.78 -19.26
N HIS A 406 -5.04 -3.82 -18.49
CA HIS A 406 -5.22 -3.81 -17.03
C HIS A 406 -4.40 -2.72 -16.34
N LEU A 407 -3.09 -2.63 -16.64
CA LEU A 407 -2.20 -1.64 -16.04
C LEU A 407 -2.51 -0.22 -16.49
N THR A 408 -2.89 -0.01 -17.75
CA THR A 408 -3.31 1.29 -18.27
C THR A 408 -4.53 1.81 -17.51
N LYS A 409 -5.51 0.93 -17.21
CA LYS A 409 -6.69 1.28 -16.41
C LYS A 409 -6.36 1.63 -14.97
N LEU A 410 -5.44 0.88 -14.33
CA LEU A 410 -4.96 1.20 -12.99
C LEU A 410 -4.20 2.53 -12.97
N LEU A 411 -3.30 2.75 -13.94
CA LEU A 411 -2.59 4.02 -14.12
C LEU A 411 -3.56 5.17 -14.27
N ARG A 412 -4.56 5.05 -15.16
CA ARG A 412 -5.58 6.09 -15.37
C ARG A 412 -6.26 6.47 -14.06
N ALA A 413 -6.74 5.49 -13.29
CA ALA A 413 -7.40 5.75 -12.02
C ALA A 413 -6.48 6.52 -11.05
N SER A 414 -5.20 6.15 -10.97
CA SER A 414 -4.25 6.78 -10.06
C SER A 414 -3.83 8.19 -10.52
N VAL A 415 -3.53 8.40 -11.80
CA VAL A 415 -3.10 9.73 -12.29
C VAL A 415 -4.25 10.72 -12.36
N LEU A 416 -5.47 10.29 -12.71
CA LEU A 416 -6.66 11.15 -12.63
C LEU A 416 -6.99 11.49 -11.17
N GLY A 417 -6.82 10.52 -10.26
CA GLY A 417 -6.92 10.76 -8.82
C GLY A 417 -5.91 11.80 -8.33
N LEU A 418 -4.66 11.71 -8.75
CA LEU A 418 -3.64 12.72 -8.44
C LEU A 418 -4.02 14.09 -9.03
N ALA A 419 -4.43 14.16 -10.30
CA ALA A 419 -4.85 15.40 -10.95
C ALA A 419 -5.99 16.08 -10.18
N CYS A 420 -6.99 15.31 -9.73
CA CYS A 420 -8.05 15.81 -8.86
C CYS A 420 -7.51 16.26 -7.48
N LYS A 421 -6.60 15.50 -6.86
CA LYS A 421 -6.00 15.83 -5.56
C LYS A 421 -5.22 17.14 -5.59
N VAL A 422 -4.50 17.43 -6.69
CA VAL A 422 -3.73 18.68 -6.87
C VAL A 422 -4.55 19.80 -7.52
N GLY A 423 -5.87 19.69 -7.53
CA GLY A 423 -6.78 20.77 -7.90
C GLY A 423 -6.84 21.08 -9.40
N ASP A 424 -6.56 20.11 -10.29
CA ASP A 424 -6.76 20.31 -11.72
C ASP A 424 -8.25 20.57 -12.04
N LYS A 425 -8.55 21.76 -12.57
CA LYS A 425 -9.93 22.22 -12.76
C LYS A 425 -10.69 21.39 -13.78
N GLU A 426 -10.02 20.89 -14.81
CA GLU A 426 -10.64 20.08 -15.86
C GLU A 426 -10.98 18.69 -15.32
N ALA A 427 -10.04 18.04 -14.64
CA ALA A 427 -10.27 16.76 -13.97
C ALA A 427 -11.40 16.84 -12.93
N LEU A 428 -11.39 17.88 -12.07
CA LEU A 428 -12.46 18.11 -11.10
C LEU A 428 -13.80 18.42 -11.77
N GLY A 429 -13.79 19.13 -12.91
CA GLY A 429 -14.96 19.40 -13.74
C GLY A 429 -15.57 18.13 -14.31
N ASN A 430 -14.75 17.24 -14.87
CA ASN A 430 -15.18 15.94 -15.39
C ASN A 430 -15.78 15.05 -14.30
N ALA A 431 -15.12 14.96 -13.14
CA ALA A 431 -15.65 14.23 -11.98
C ALA A 431 -17.04 14.76 -11.56
N SER A 432 -17.19 16.08 -11.49
CA SER A 432 -18.45 16.73 -11.12
C SER A 432 -19.54 16.49 -12.16
N GLN A 433 -19.23 16.61 -13.45
CA GLN A 433 -20.19 16.38 -14.54
C GLN A 433 -20.70 14.93 -14.55
N LEU A 434 -19.79 13.95 -14.47
CA LEU A 434 -20.15 12.53 -14.41
C LEU A 434 -20.96 12.22 -13.14
N PHE A 435 -20.63 12.84 -12.01
CA PHE A 435 -21.39 12.67 -10.77
C PHE A 435 -22.82 13.20 -10.91
N GLN A 436 -23.01 14.39 -11.49
CA GLN A 436 -24.34 14.93 -11.75
C GLN A 436 -25.15 14.06 -12.73
N GLN A 437 -24.51 13.48 -13.75
CA GLN A 437 -25.13 12.51 -14.64
C GLN A 437 -25.57 11.24 -13.90
N TRP A 438 -24.72 10.71 -13.01
CA TRP A 438 -25.06 9.55 -12.18
C TRP A 438 -26.25 9.81 -11.24
N LEU A 439 -26.35 11.02 -10.68
CA LEU A 439 -27.49 11.43 -9.83
C LEU A 439 -28.84 11.43 -10.56
N THR A 440 -28.86 11.39 -11.90
CA THR A 440 -30.11 11.20 -12.67
C THR A 440 -30.69 9.79 -12.55
N GLY A 441 -29.91 8.83 -12.04
CA GLY A 441 -30.30 7.42 -11.87
C GLY A 441 -30.29 6.58 -13.14
N THR A 442 -29.88 7.15 -14.28
CA THR A 442 -29.90 6.45 -15.59
C THR A 442 -28.52 6.15 -16.15
N VAL A 443 -27.53 7.00 -15.85
CA VAL A 443 -26.18 6.91 -16.43
C VAL A 443 -25.30 5.98 -15.61
N ARG A 444 -24.72 4.97 -16.28
CA ARG A 444 -23.69 4.11 -15.69
C ARG A 444 -22.32 4.76 -15.85
N ILE A 445 -21.61 4.91 -14.74
CA ILE A 445 -20.24 5.44 -14.73
C ILE A 445 -19.26 4.30 -15.06
N PRO A 446 -18.25 4.54 -15.93
CA PRO A 446 -17.23 3.54 -16.22
C PRO A 446 -16.54 3.05 -14.95
N VAL A 447 -16.33 1.73 -14.83
CA VAL A 447 -16.05 1.07 -13.55
C VAL A 447 -14.76 1.56 -12.89
N ASN A 448 -13.72 1.85 -13.68
CA ASN A 448 -12.44 2.35 -13.18
C ASN A 448 -12.47 3.84 -12.77
N LEU A 449 -13.53 4.57 -13.11
CA LEU A 449 -13.70 5.99 -12.77
C LEU A 449 -14.65 6.22 -11.61
N ARG A 450 -15.50 5.22 -11.26
CA ARG A 450 -16.55 5.34 -10.24
C ARG A 450 -16.08 5.94 -8.93
N LEU A 451 -15.00 5.40 -8.36
CA LEU A 451 -14.49 5.90 -7.08
C LEU A 451 -14.07 7.38 -7.16
N LEU A 452 -13.41 7.78 -8.25
CA LEU A 452 -12.99 9.17 -8.46
C LEU A 452 -14.21 10.09 -8.63
N VAL A 453 -15.17 9.67 -9.46
CA VAL A 453 -16.41 10.41 -9.72
C VAL A 453 -17.18 10.61 -8.42
N TYR A 454 -17.36 9.54 -7.62
CA TYR A 454 -18.11 9.66 -6.38
C TYR A 454 -17.38 10.51 -5.33
N ARG A 455 -16.08 10.33 -5.16
CA ARG A 455 -15.29 11.11 -4.20
C ARG A 455 -15.23 12.58 -4.57
N TYR A 456 -14.70 12.90 -5.75
CA TYR A 456 -14.48 14.29 -6.15
C TYR A 456 -15.77 14.99 -6.57
N GLY A 457 -16.74 14.27 -7.13
CA GLY A 457 -18.09 14.79 -7.38
C GLY A 457 -18.81 15.19 -6.09
N MET A 458 -18.82 14.32 -5.07
CA MET A 458 -19.40 14.64 -3.76
C MET A 458 -18.62 15.76 -3.05
N GLN A 459 -17.29 15.75 -3.14
CA GLN A 459 -16.45 16.78 -2.53
C GLN A 459 -16.71 18.18 -3.10
N ASN A 460 -16.91 18.28 -4.42
CA ASN A 460 -16.97 19.58 -5.11
C ASN A 460 -18.40 20.07 -5.34
N SER A 461 -19.36 19.17 -5.51
CA SER A 461 -20.75 19.51 -5.88
C SER A 461 -21.81 18.83 -5.01
N GLY A 462 -21.38 18.06 -4.00
CA GLY A 462 -22.27 17.37 -3.09
C GLY A 462 -23.05 18.32 -2.18
N ASN A 463 -24.26 17.89 -1.84
CA ASN A 463 -25.19 18.56 -0.93
C ASN A 463 -26.03 17.49 -0.21
N GLU A 464 -26.94 17.88 0.67
CA GLU A 464 -27.74 16.91 1.42
C GLU A 464 -28.59 16.00 0.53
N ALA A 465 -29.17 16.51 -0.57
CA ALA A 465 -29.99 15.70 -1.47
C ALA A 465 -29.17 14.62 -2.18
N SER A 466 -28.03 14.98 -2.76
CA SER A 466 -27.11 14.03 -3.40
C SER A 466 -26.48 13.06 -2.40
N TRP A 467 -26.16 13.51 -1.18
CA TRP A 467 -25.67 12.63 -0.11
C TRP A 467 -26.71 11.61 0.33
N ASN A 468 -27.97 12.03 0.51
CA ASN A 468 -29.09 11.13 0.82
C ASN A 468 -29.33 10.13 -0.32
N TYR A 469 -29.27 10.58 -1.57
CA TYR A 469 -29.34 9.69 -2.73
C TYR A 469 -28.22 8.65 -2.73
N THR A 470 -26.96 9.06 -2.48
CA THR A 470 -25.84 8.14 -2.38
C THR A 470 -26.02 7.11 -1.26
N LEU A 471 -26.56 7.52 -0.10
CA LEU A 471 -26.86 6.61 1.01
C LEU A 471 -27.95 5.60 0.64
N ASP A 472 -28.99 6.04 -0.08
CA ASP A 472 -30.04 5.17 -0.61
C ASP A 472 -29.49 4.16 -1.64
N GLN A 473 -28.61 4.60 -2.55
CA GLN A 473 -27.93 3.70 -3.48
C GLN A 473 -27.04 2.69 -2.76
N TYR A 474 -26.33 3.10 -1.71
CA TYR A 474 -25.54 2.21 -0.86
C TYR A 474 -26.41 1.10 -0.25
N GLN A 475 -27.61 1.42 0.23
CA GLN A 475 -28.52 0.42 0.80
C GLN A 475 -29.07 -0.54 -0.26
N LYS A 476 -29.41 -0.01 -1.45
CA LYS A 476 -30.04 -0.78 -2.54
C LYS A 476 -29.11 -1.72 -3.28
N THR A 477 -27.85 -1.35 -3.49
CA THR A 477 -26.92 -2.20 -4.26
C THR A 477 -26.57 -3.47 -3.47
N PRO A 478 -26.63 -4.67 -4.09
CA PRO A 478 -26.20 -5.91 -3.45
C PRO A 478 -24.67 -6.09 -3.50
N LEU A 479 -23.96 -5.34 -4.36
CA LEU A 479 -22.54 -5.54 -4.60
C LEU A 479 -21.69 -4.82 -3.55
N ALA A 480 -21.00 -5.57 -2.68
CA ALA A 480 -20.14 -4.99 -1.65
C ALA A 480 -19.03 -4.08 -2.19
N GLN A 481 -18.45 -4.41 -3.36
CA GLN A 481 -17.41 -3.58 -4.00
C GLN A 481 -17.94 -2.23 -4.47
N GLU A 482 -19.24 -2.10 -4.76
CA GLU A 482 -19.89 -0.82 -5.06
C GLU A 482 -20.25 -0.09 -3.76
N LYS A 483 -20.77 -0.82 -2.75
CA LYS A 483 -21.03 -0.28 -1.41
C LYS A 483 -19.81 0.42 -0.84
N GLU A 484 -18.62 -0.18 -0.91
CA GLU A 484 -17.38 0.41 -0.40
C GLU A 484 -17.02 1.74 -1.09
N LYS A 485 -17.20 1.85 -2.41
CA LYS A 485 -16.98 3.12 -3.14
C LYS A 485 -17.97 4.19 -2.70
N LEU A 486 -19.24 3.82 -2.50
CA LEU A 486 -20.28 4.73 -2.02
C LEU A 486 -20.04 5.18 -0.57
N LEU A 487 -19.53 4.31 0.30
CA LEU A 487 -19.13 4.69 1.66
C LEU A 487 -18.03 5.77 1.64
N TYR A 488 -17.05 5.65 0.74
CA TYR A 488 -16.01 6.66 0.55
C TYR A 488 -16.58 7.96 -0.04
N ALA A 489 -17.53 7.86 -0.97
CA ALA A 489 -18.24 9.02 -1.51
C ALA A 489 -18.91 9.84 -0.41
N LEU A 490 -19.69 9.18 0.46
CA LEU A 490 -20.38 9.81 1.59
C LEU A 490 -19.41 10.51 2.55
N ALA A 491 -18.19 9.98 2.71
CA ALA A 491 -17.15 10.56 3.55
C ALA A 491 -16.44 11.77 2.89
N SER A 492 -16.59 11.95 1.57
CA SER A 492 -15.91 13.00 0.80
C SER A 492 -16.66 14.35 0.82
N ILE A 493 -17.86 14.42 1.40
CA ILE A 493 -18.66 15.65 1.49
C ILE A 493 -17.98 16.73 2.33
N LYS A 494 -17.97 17.98 1.83
CA LYS A 494 -17.47 19.16 2.58
C LYS A 494 -18.57 19.80 3.43
N ASN A 495 -19.16 19.03 4.34
CA ASN A 495 -20.23 19.50 5.23
C ASN A 495 -20.15 18.82 6.61
N VAL A 496 -19.91 19.60 7.67
CA VAL A 496 -19.74 19.10 9.05
C VAL A 496 -21.00 18.40 9.56
N THR A 497 -22.19 18.93 9.28
CA THR A 497 -23.46 18.33 9.73
C THR A 497 -23.66 16.94 9.14
N LEU A 498 -23.38 16.76 7.84
CA LEU A 498 -23.52 15.46 7.17
C LEU A 498 -22.45 14.47 7.62
N LEU A 499 -21.21 14.91 7.84
CA LEU A 499 -20.16 14.06 8.41
C LEU A 499 -20.47 13.64 9.86
N SER A 500 -21.04 14.55 10.67
CA SER A 500 -21.51 14.22 12.02
C SER A 500 -22.61 13.17 11.98
N ARG A 501 -23.61 13.35 11.10
CA ARG A 501 -24.67 12.35 10.90
C ARG A 501 -24.08 11.01 10.46
N TYR A 502 -23.06 11.02 9.61
CA TYR A 502 -22.41 9.80 9.15
C TYR A 502 -21.67 9.06 10.27
N LEU A 503 -20.98 9.78 11.16
CA LEU A 503 -20.36 9.21 12.35
C LEU A 503 -21.40 8.60 13.31
N ASP A 504 -22.59 9.18 13.41
CA ASP A 504 -23.68 8.61 14.21
C ASP A 504 -24.19 7.27 13.62
N LEU A 505 -24.22 7.14 12.28
CA LEU A 505 -24.62 5.89 11.61
C LEU A 505 -23.69 4.70 11.93
N LEU A 506 -22.46 4.94 12.39
CA LEU A 506 -21.53 3.88 12.80
C LEU A 506 -22.07 3.02 13.95
N LYS A 507 -22.99 3.58 14.75
CA LYS A 507 -23.62 2.88 15.87
C LYS A 507 -24.87 2.08 15.45
N ASP A 508 -25.40 2.30 14.24
CA ASP A 508 -26.53 1.55 13.70
C ASP A 508 -26.04 0.38 12.83
N SER A 509 -26.06 -0.82 13.42
CA SER A 509 -25.65 -2.05 12.75
C SER A 509 -26.57 -2.49 11.60
N ASN A 510 -27.78 -1.91 11.48
CA ASN A 510 -28.66 -2.18 10.34
C ASN A 510 -28.22 -1.41 9.09
N LEU A 511 -27.50 -0.31 9.28
CA LEU A 511 -27.01 0.53 8.20
C LEU A 511 -25.55 0.26 7.89
N ILE A 512 -24.66 0.31 8.88
CA ILE A 512 -23.24 0.05 8.70
C ILE A 512 -22.89 -1.29 9.36
N LYS A 513 -22.52 -2.28 8.54
CA LYS A 513 -22.10 -3.60 9.01
C LYS A 513 -20.90 -3.48 9.96
N SER A 514 -20.75 -4.42 10.89
CA SER A 514 -19.68 -4.32 11.91
C SER A 514 -18.29 -4.34 11.28
N GLN A 515 -18.08 -5.13 10.23
CA GLN A 515 -16.86 -5.13 9.42
C GLN A 515 -16.50 -3.77 8.78
N ASP A 516 -17.47 -2.88 8.52
CA ASP A 516 -17.29 -1.64 7.74
C ASP A 516 -17.01 -0.42 8.64
N VAL A 517 -17.22 -0.51 9.95
CA VAL A 517 -17.13 0.63 10.90
C VAL A 517 -15.78 1.34 10.81
N PHE A 518 -14.68 0.59 10.88
CA PHE A 518 -13.34 1.17 10.87
C PHE A 518 -12.92 1.69 9.49
N THR A 519 -13.44 1.08 8.41
CA THR A 519 -13.26 1.58 7.03
C THR A 519 -13.90 2.96 6.89
N VAL A 520 -15.13 3.15 7.39
CA VAL A 520 -15.83 4.43 7.33
C VAL A 520 -15.12 5.50 8.19
N ILE A 521 -14.68 5.17 9.41
CA ILE A 521 -13.90 6.10 10.26
C ILE A 521 -12.64 6.56 9.52
N ARG A 522 -11.92 5.62 8.88
CA ARG A 522 -10.72 5.92 8.10
C ARG A 522 -11.03 6.82 6.90
N TYR A 523 -12.10 6.54 6.14
CA TYR A 523 -12.52 7.42 5.03
C TYR A 523 -12.90 8.83 5.49
N ILE A 524 -13.59 8.97 6.62
CA ILE A 524 -13.90 10.29 7.19
C ILE A 524 -12.61 11.00 7.60
N SER A 525 -11.62 10.30 8.17
CA SER A 525 -10.34 10.92 8.56
C SER A 525 -9.55 11.52 7.39
N TYR A 526 -9.79 11.07 6.15
CA TYR A 526 -9.18 11.63 4.94
C TYR A 526 -9.84 12.93 4.46
N ASN A 527 -10.99 13.30 5.00
CA ASN A 527 -11.67 14.55 4.68
C ASN A 527 -11.02 15.71 5.46
N SER A 528 -10.85 16.88 4.84
CA SER A 528 -10.24 18.05 5.47
C SER A 528 -10.94 18.48 6.78
N TYR A 529 -12.26 18.34 6.86
CA TYR A 529 -13.00 18.50 8.12
C TYR A 529 -12.95 17.23 8.97
N GLY A 530 -13.12 16.08 8.31
CA GLY A 530 -13.23 14.79 8.97
C GLY A 530 -11.97 14.30 9.68
N LYS A 531 -10.77 14.80 9.32
CA LYS A 531 -9.48 14.53 9.99
C LYS A 531 -9.60 14.73 11.51
N SER A 532 -10.07 15.89 11.94
CA SER A 532 -10.28 16.17 13.37
C SER A 532 -11.56 15.54 13.92
N MET A 533 -12.63 15.45 13.12
CA MET A 533 -13.89 14.87 13.58
C MET A 533 -13.78 13.37 13.90
N ALA A 534 -13.12 12.59 13.03
CA ALA A 534 -12.89 11.15 13.25
C ALA A 534 -12.01 10.91 14.48
N TRP A 535 -10.91 11.67 14.61
CA TRP A 535 -10.04 11.60 15.80
C TRP A 535 -10.78 11.94 17.09
N ASN A 536 -11.62 12.99 17.08
CA ASN A 536 -12.43 13.34 18.25
C ASN A 536 -13.50 12.29 18.55
N TRP A 537 -14.16 11.74 17.53
CA TRP A 537 -15.20 10.74 17.70
C TRP A 537 -14.65 9.45 18.32
N ILE A 538 -13.50 8.94 17.86
CA ILE A 538 -12.92 7.74 18.47
C ILE A 538 -12.52 7.96 19.94
N GLN A 539 -12.09 9.17 20.31
CA GLN A 539 -11.77 9.50 21.72
C GLN A 539 -13.03 9.56 22.59
N LEU A 540 -14.10 10.20 22.09
CA LEU A 540 -15.37 10.33 22.79
C LEU A 540 -16.14 9.01 22.89
N ASN A 541 -15.92 8.10 21.94
CA ASN A 541 -16.61 6.81 21.87
C ASN A 541 -15.68 5.61 22.10
N TRP A 542 -14.50 5.82 22.70
CA TRP A 542 -13.51 4.77 22.90
C TRP A 542 -14.06 3.59 23.71
N GLU A 543 -14.71 3.85 24.85
CA GLU A 543 -15.32 2.79 25.68
C GLU A 543 -16.40 2.01 24.92
N TYR A 544 -17.20 2.68 24.08
CA TYR A 544 -18.18 2.03 23.22
C TYR A 544 -17.51 1.09 22.21
N LEU A 545 -16.43 1.54 21.56
CA LEU A 545 -15.67 0.74 20.60
C LEU A 545 -15.01 -0.46 21.28
N VAL A 546 -14.39 -0.25 22.44
CA VAL A 546 -13.78 -1.32 23.24
C VAL A 546 -14.83 -2.34 23.66
N ASN A 547 -16.01 -1.93 24.11
CA ASN A 547 -17.08 -2.86 24.48
C ASN A 547 -17.63 -3.64 23.27
N ARG A 548 -17.69 -3.01 22.09
CA ARG A 548 -18.22 -3.64 20.86
C ARG A 548 -17.24 -4.63 20.24
N PHE A 549 -15.95 -4.32 20.20
CA PHE A 549 -14.95 -5.10 19.45
C PHE A 549 -13.93 -5.82 20.33
N THR A 550 -13.79 -5.42 21.60
CA THR A 550 -12.73 -5.84 22.54
C THR A 550 -11.34 -5.33 22.19
N LEU A 551 -10.46 -5.21 23.18
CA LEU A 551 -9.07 -4.79 22.98
C LEU A 551 -8.22 -5.84 22.21
N ASN A 552 -8.75 -7.04 21.97
CA ASN A 552 -8.10 -8.05 21.15
C ASN A 552 -8.42 -7.89 19.65
N ASP A 553 -9.32 -6.98 19.27
CA ASP A 553 -9.59 -6.70 17.87
C ASP A 553 -8.45 -5.88 17.25
N ARG A 554 -7.85 -6.44 16.20
CA ARG A 554 -6.72 -5.85 15.48
C ARG A 554 -7.09 -4.53 14.81
N THR A 555 -8.30 -4.42 14.28
CA THR A 555 -8.75 -3.25 13.52
C THR A 555 -9.03 -2.07 14.45
N LEU A 556 -9.60 -2.34 15.64
CA LEU A 556 -9.71 -1.36 16.73
C LEU A 556 -8.33 -0.88 17.16
N GLY A 557 -7.39 -1.79 17.40
CA GLY A 557 -6.02 -1.44 17.79
C GLY A 557 -5.36 -0.48 16.79
N ARG A 558 -5.59 -0.71 15.49
CA ARG A 558 -5.03 0.09 14.39
C ARG A 558 -5.78 1.38 14.08
N ILE A 559 -6.96 1.64 14.66
CA ILE A 559 -7.72 2.85 14.30
C ILE A 559 -7.01 4.14 14.70
N VAL A 560 -6.08 4.09 15.66
CA VAL A 560 -5.29 5.25 16.08
C VAL A 560 -4.35 5.77 14.98
N THR A 561 -4.07 4.97 13.94
CA THR A 561 -3.21 5.39 12.82
C THR A 561 -3.87 6.44 11.91
N ILE A 562 -5.16 6.75 12.10
CA ILE A 562 -5.77 7.94 11.47
C ILE A 562 -5.10 9.26 11.89
N ALA A 563 -4.29 9.23 12.96
CA ALA A 563 -3.47 10.35 13.43
C ALA A 563 -2.11 10.48 12.73
N GLU A 564 -1.70 9.55 11.85
CA GLU A 564 -0.40 9.60 11.15
C GLU A 564 -0.14 10.92 10.39
N PRO A 565 -1.13 11.61 9.80
CA PRO A 565 -0.91 12.92 9.17
C PRO A 565 -0.67 14.07 10.16
N PHE A 566 -0.79 13.84 11.47
CA PHE A 566 -0.53 14.88 12.46
C PHE A 566 0.96 15.26 12.47
N ASN A 567 1.23 16.54 12.66
CA ASN A 567 2.56 17.11 12.45
C ASN A 567 2.85 18.32 13.36
N THR A 568 2.08 18.49 14.44
CA THR A 568 2.27 19.56 15.43
C THR A 568 2.41 19.01 16.85
N GLU A 569 3.15 19.75 17.69
CA GLU A 569 3.32 19.43 19.12
C GLU A 569 1.97 19.36 19.87
N LEU A 570 1.00 20.19 19.49
CA LEU A 570 -0.34 20.17 20.08
C LEU A 570 -1.05 18.84 19.80
N GLN A 571 -0.98 18.34 18.56
CA GLN A 571 -1.58 17.06 18.19
C GLN A 571 -0.87 15.89 18.87
N LEU A 572 0.47 15.93 18.95
CA LEU A 572 1.24 14.91 19.67
C LEU A 572 0.82 14.86 21.14
N TRP A 573 0.71 16.01 21.81
CA TRP A 573 0.23 16.09 23.18
C TRP A 573 -1.21 15.54 23.35
N GLN A 574 -2.10 15.78 22.38
CA GLN A 574 -3.46 15.22 22.38
C GLN A 574 -3.42 13.68 22.33
N MET A 575 -2.59 13.11 21.45
CA MET A 575 -2.40 11.65 21.35
C MET A 575 -1.87 11.06 22.65
N GLU A 576 -0.79 11.63 23.19
CA GLU A 576 -0.19 11.17 24.45
C GLU A 576 -1.18 11.26 25.61
N SER A 577 -1.96 12.35 25.69
CA SER A 577 -2.99 12.52 26.71
C SER A 577 -4.11 11.48 26.59
N PHE A 578 -4.56 11.18 25.38
CA PHE A 578 -5.56 10.15 25.12
C PHE A 578 -5.04 8.74 25.48
N PHE A 579 -3.82 8.40 25.07
CA PHE A 579 -3.22 7.10 25.38
C PHE A 579 -2.93 6.94 26.88
N LYS A 580 -2.57 8.03 27.58
CA LYS A 580 -2.44 8.03 29.04
C LYS A 580 -3.78 7.84 29.75
N LYS A 581 -4.87 8.39 29.20
CA LYS A 581 -6.23 8.21 29.75
C LYS A 581 -6.72 6.77 29.59
N TYR A 582 -6.41 6.11 28.48
CA TYR A 582 -6.78 4.71 28.21
C TYR A 582 -5.52 3.85 28.00
N PRO A 583 -4.76 3.55 29.07
CA PRO A 583 -3.45 2.91 28.96
C PRO A 583 -3.51 1.45 28.49
N GLU A 584 -4.61 0.75 28.75
CA GLU A 584 -4.84 -0.61 28.27
C GLU A 584 -5.08 -0.60 26.75
N ALA A 585 -4.04 -0.98 25.99
CA ALA A 585 -4.03 -0.87 24.54
C ALA A 585 -4.38 -2.17 23.81
N GLY A 586 -4.17 -3.34 24.45
CA GLY A 586 -4.32 -4.64 23.80
C GLY A 586 -3.59 -4.71 22.46
N ALA A 587 -4.28 -5.12 21.40
CA ALA A 587 -3.73 -5.19 20.04
C ALA A 587 -3.36 -3.81 19.44
N GLY A 588 -3.68 -2.71 20.13
CA GLY A 588 -3.30 -1.35 19.77
C GLY A 588 -1.97 -0.88 20.34
N GLU A 589 -1.24 -1.68 21.13
CA GLU A 589 0.02 -1.24 21.74
C GLU A 589 1.06 -0.83 20.68
N LYS A 590 1.33 -1.71 19.71
CA LYS A 590 2.25 -1.45 18.60
C LYS A 590 1.79 -0.29 17.70
N PRO A 591 0.53 -0.26 17.22
CA PRO A 591 0.01 0.88 16.45
C PRO A 591 0.13 2.23 17.16
N ARG A 592 -0.01 2.29 18.50
CA ARG A 592 0.21 3.52 19.27
C ARG A 592 1.67 3.97 19.26
N GLN A 593 2.61 3.03 19.43
CA GLN A 593 4.04 3.33 19.36
C GLN A 593 4.43 3.87 17.98
N GLN A 594 3.98 3.20 16.92
CA GLN A 594 4.20 3.60 15.52
C GLN A 594 3.60 4.97 15.23
N ALA A 595 2.34 5.21 15.58
CA ALA A 595 1.69 6.51 15.35
C ALA A 595 2.39 7.66 16.09
N LEU A 596 2.81 7.46 17.35
CA LEU A 596 3.57 8.47 18.10
C LEU A 596 4.92 8.78 17.46
N GLU A 597 5.65 7.75 17.02
CA GLU A 597 6.93 7.91 16.33
C GLU A 597 6.76 8.64 15.00
N THR A 598 5.79 8.25 14.19
CA THR A 598 5.46 8.91 12.92
C THR A 598 5.16 10.40 13.11
N VAL A 599 4.34 10.76 14.11
CA VAL A 599 4.01 12.17 14.38
C VAL A 599 5.21 12.96 14.88
N LYS A 600 6.08 12.36 15.71
CA LYS A 600 7.37 12.98 16.11
C LYS A 600 8.27 13.21 14.89
N ASN A 601 8.35 12.24 14.00
CA ASN A 601 9.11 12.34 12.75
C ASN A 601 8.55 13.46 11.86
N ASN A 602 7.22 13.60 11.76
CA ASN A 602 6.59 14.67 10.98
C ASN A 602 6.91 16.07 11.53
N ILE A 603 6.86 16.25 12.85
CA ILE A 603 7.20 17.52 13.51
C ILE A 603 8.66 17.89 13.20
N GLU A 604 9.58 16.94 13.37
CA GLU A 604 10.99 17.18 13.08
C GLU A 604 11.23 17.41 11.58
N TRP A 605 10.54 16.66 10.72
CA TRP A 605 10.65 16.78 9.28
C TRP A 605 10.28 18.18 8.80
N LEU A 606 9.16 18.74 9.29
CA LEU A 606 8.76 20.11 8.96
C LEU A 606 9.82 21.12 9.40
N LYS A 607 10.37 20.96 10.61
CA LYS A 607 11.41 21.84 11.15
C LYS A 607 12.67 21.84 10.28
N GLN A 608 13.08 20.68 9.77
CA GLN A 608 14.34 20.52 9.04
C GLN A 608 14.19 20.83 7.54
N ASN A 609 13.09 20.41 6.92
CA ASN A 609 12.98 20.37 5.46
C ASN A 609 12.15 21.49 4.85
N ARG A 610 11.28 22.16 5.63
CA ARG A 610 10.40 23.24 5.11
C ARG A 610 11.17 24.30 4.33
N LYS A 611 12.33 24.73 4.84
CA LYS A 611 13.14 25.77 4.18
C LYS A 611 13.72 25.29 2.84
N SER A 612 14.34 24.11 2.80
CA SER A 612 14.96 23.59 1.56
C SER A 612 13.90 23.35 0.48
N ILE A 613 12.75 22.79 0.86
CA ILE A 613 11.61 22.56 -0.03
C ILE A 613 11.06 23.90 -0.55
N SER A 614 10.86 24.87 0.35
CA SER A 614 10.42 26.22 -0.02
C SER A 614 11.35 26.87 -1.05
N GLU A 615 12.66 26.85 -0.80
CA GLU A 615 13.64 27.41 -1.72
C GLU A 615 13.59 26.75 -3.11
N TRP A 616 13.42 25.42 -3.15
CA TRP A 616 13.35 24.70 -4.42
C TRP A 616 12.12 25.11 -5.24
N PHE A 617 10.94 25.12 -4.62
CA PHE A 617 9.69 25.49 -5.30
C PHE A 617 9.67 26.96 -5.72
N LEU A 618 10.19 27.87 -4.89
CA LEU A 618 10.24 29.31 -5.20
C LEU A 618 11.30 29.67 -6.25
N ALA A 619 12.30 28.82 -6.46
CA ALA A 619 13.31 29.00 -7.50
C ALA A 619 12.86 28.52 -8.89
N LEU A 620 11.74 27.81 -9.00
CA LEU A 620 11.20 27.39 -10.29
C LEU A 620 10.71 28.61 -11.09
N PRO A 621 10.85 28.61 -12.43
CA PRO A 621 10.29 29.65 -13.26
C PRO A 621 8.77 29.68 -13.05
N ARG A 622 8.22 30.84 -12.66
CA ARG A 622 6.77 31.00 -12.59
C ARG A 622 6.22 30.90 -14.01
N SER A 623 5.29 29.97 -14.23
CA SER A 623 4.48 29.92 -15.44
C SER A 623 3.68 31.22 -15.52
N GLY A 624 4.07 32.11 -16.43
CA GLY A 624 3.35 33.35 -16.74
C GLY A 624 2.14 33.09 -17.62
#